data_AF-A0A971ZJN2-F1
#
_entry.id   AF-A0A971ZJN2-F1
#
_cell.length_a   1.000
_cell.length_b   1.000
_cell.length_c   1.000
_cell.angle_alpha   90.00
_cell.angle_beta   90.00
_cell.angle_gamma   90.00
#
_symmetry.space_group_name_H-M   'P 1'
#
loop_
_entity.id
_entity.type
_entity.pdbx_description
1 polymer ?
#
loop_
_entity_poly.entity_id
_entity_poly.type
_entity_poly.pdbx_seq_one_letter_code
_entity_poly.pdbx_strand_id
1 'polypeptide(L)' 'PAVTSGIRIGTPAVTTRGMKEAEMEEIAELIDLALDETKDRAEIRNRVLDLCNRFPLYKNK' A
#
# COMPACT_ATOMS: atom_id res chain seq x y z
N PRO A 1 -24.03 7.09 17.38
CA PRO A 1 -22.64 7.61 17.26
C PRO A 1 -22.21 7.65 15.79
N ALA A 2 -22.07 8.85 15.22
CA ALA A 2 -21.80 9.08 13.79
C ALA A 2 -20.31 9.36 13.49
N VAL A 3 -19.40 8.95 14.39
CA VAL A 3 -17.95 9.09 14.20
C VAL A 3 -17.36 7.69 14.14
N THR A 4 -16.83 7.33 12.97
CA THR A 4 -16.13 6.06 12.76
C THR A 4 -14.63 6.28 12.86
N SER A 5 -13.94 5.40 13.57
CA SER A 5 -12.47 5.47 13.79
C SER A 5 -11.70 4.40 13.00
N GLY A 6 -12.34 3.78 11.99
CA GLY A 6 -11.81 2.61 11.28
C GLY A 6 -11.53 2.87 9.80
N ILE A 7 -10.64 2.05 9.24
CA ILE A 7 -10.26 2.07 7.82
C ILE A 7 -10.79 0.80 7.14
N ARG A 8 -11.42 0.94 5.96
CA ARG A 8 -11.79 -0.19 5.10
C ARG A 8 -10.79 -0.32 3.95
N ILE A 9 -10.15 -1.48 3.85
CA ILE A 9 -9.10 -1.75 2.85
C ILE A 9 -9.66 -2.71 1.80
N GLY A 10 -9.34 -2.45 0.52
CA GLY A 10 -9.78 -3.25 -0.61
C GLY A 10 -8.64 -3.57 -1.57
N THR A 11 -8.61 -4.80 -2.05
CA THR A 11 -7.59 -5.35 -2.95
C THR A 11 -7.82 -5.20 -4.47
N PRO A 12 -9.04 -4.89 -5.00
CA PRO A 12 -9.27 -4.92 -6.46
C PRO A 12 -8.33 -4.08 -7.32
N ALA A 13 -7.91 -2.91 -6.83
CA ALA A 13 -7.04 -2.01 -7.60
C ALA A 13 -5.62 -2.58 -7.77
N VAL A 14 -5.06 -3.16 -6.71
CA VAL A 14 -3.71 -3.73 -6.71
C VAL A 14 -3.65 -5.06 -7.45
N THR A 15 -4.70 -5.90 -7.33
CA THR A 15 -4.78 -7.15 -8.07
C THR A 15 -4.98 -6.92 -9.57
N THR A 16 -5.74 -5.90 -9.98
CA THR A 16 -5.86 -5.48 -11.39
C THR A 16 -4.51 -4.99 -11.96
N ARG A 17 -3.66 -4.40 -11.13
CA ARG A 17 -2.28 -4.01 -11.49
C ARG A 17 -1.31 -5.18 -11.58
N GLY A 18 -1.74 -6.39 -11.21
CA GLY A 18 -0.94 -7.62 -11.31
C GLY A 18 -0.26 -8.05 -10.01
N MET A 19 -0.49 -7.35 -8.90
CA MET A 19 0.06 -7.73 -7.58
C MET A 19 -0.57 -9.04 -7.08
N LYS A 20 0.24 -9.85 -6.39
CA LYS A 20 -0.08 -11.18 -5.87
C LYS A 20 0.17 -11.25 -4.37
N GLU A 21 0.07 -12.45 -3.81
CA GLU A 21 0.17 -12.73 -2.38
C GLU A 21 1.43 -12.13 -1.75
N ALA A 22 2.59 -12.23 -2.42
CA ALA A 22 3.85 -11.67 -1.93
C ALA A 22 3.80 -10.13 -1.77
N GLU A 23 3.22 -9.42 -2.74
CA GLU A 23 3.04 -7.97 -2.61
C GLU A 23 2.01 -7.60 -1.54
N MET A 24 1.03 -8.46 -1.26
CA MET A 24 0.05 -8.21 -0.20
C MET A 24 0.67 -8.30 1.19
N GLU A 25 1.63 -9.19 1.40
CA GLU A 25 2.42 -9.24 2.63
C GLU A 25 3.21 -7.93 2.82
N GLU A 26 3.87 -7.45 1.77
CA GLU A 26 4.60 -6.18 1.80
C GLU A 26 3.67 -4.98 2.05
N ILE A 27 2.48 -4.95 1.43
CA ILE A 27 1.48 -3.90 1.68
C ILE A 27 1.02 -3.92 3.13
N ALA A 28 0.81 -5.11 3.72
CA ALA A 28 0.41 -5.24 5.12
C ALA A 28 1.50 -4.72 6.06
N GLU A 29 2.77 -5.03 5.81
CA GLU A 29 3.92 -4.51 6.55
C GLU A 29 4.00 -2.97 6.44
N LEU A 30 3.82 -2.42 5.23
CA LEU A 30 3.83 -0.97 5.02
C LEU A 30 2.68 -0.26 5.74
N ILE A 31 1.51 -0.90 5.85
CA ILE A 31 0.38 -0.38 6.64
C ILE A 31 0.75 -0.37 8.13
N ASP A 32 1.30 -1.48 8.64
CA ASP A 32 1.72 -1.59 10.05
C ASP A 32 2.75 -0.51 10.42
N LEU A 33 3.80 -0.36 9.60
CA LEU A 33 4.79 0.71 9.77
C LEU A 33 4.18 2.11 9.70
N ALA A 34 3.14 2.30 8.87
CA ALA A 34 2.45 3.58 8.77
C ALA A 34 1.50 3.86 9.95
N LEU A 35 1.13 2.87 10.75
CA LEU A 35 0.35 3.11 11.97
C LEU A 35 1.24 3.53 13.14
N ASP A 36 2.54 3.23 13.08
CA ASP A 36 3.53 3.63 14.08
C ASP A 36 4.08 5.05 13.79
N GLU A 37 3.75 6.01 14.67
CA GLU A 37 4.20 7.41 14.56
C GLU A 37 5.72 7.60 14.76
N THR A 38 6.41 6.59 15.32
CA THR A 38 7.87 6.65 15.52
C THR A 38 8.66 6.35 14.25
N LYS A 39 8.01 5.84 13.20
CA LYS A 39 8.65 5.47 11.95
C LYS A 39 8.79 6.64 10.98
N ASP A 40 9.88 6.64 10.22
CA ASP A 40 10.12 7.67 9.21
C ASP A 40 9.14 7.51 8.03
N ARG A 41 8.28 8.51 7.87
CA ARG A 41 7.29 8.58 6.79
C ARG A 41 7.96 8.66 5.42
N ALA A 42 9.14 9.26 5.30
CA ALA A 42 9.87 9.37 4.04
C ALA A 42 10.34 8.00 3.55
N GLU A 43 10.87 7.17 4.46
CA GLU A 43 11.29 5.80 4.15
C GLU A 43 10.12 4.93 3.70
N ILE A 44 9.01 4.95 4.44
CA ILE A 44 7.79 4.20 4.09
C ILE A 44 7.28 4.63 2.70
N ARG A 45 7.26 5.95 2.44
CA ARG A 45 6.86 6.50 1.14
C ARG A 45 7.74 5.98 0.01
N ASN A 46 9.05 5.91 0.21
CA ASN A 46 9.97 5.39 -0.81
C ASN A 46 9.72 3.91 -1.10
N ARG A 47 9.53 3.08 -0.07
CA ARG A 47 9.15 1.66 -0.23
C ARG A 47 7.83 1.50 -1.01
N VAL A 48 6.82 2.30 -0.70
CA VAL A 48 5.54 2.31 -1.44
C VAL A 48 5.73 2.68 -2.91
N LEU A 49 6.58 3.67 -3.20
CA LEU A 49 6.89 4.07 -4.57
C LEU A 49 7.61 2.95 -5.34
N ASP A 50 8.58 2.30 -4.72
CA ASP A 50 9.32 1.18 -5.32
C ASP A 50 8.39 0.01 -5.64
N LEU A 51 7.49 -0.35 -4.71
CA LEU A 51 6.42 -1.33 -4.97
C LEU A 51 5.54 -0.88 -6.14
N CYS A 52 5.09 0.37 -6.18
CA CYS A 52 4.24 0.85 -7.25
C CYS A 52 4.94 0.87 -8.62
N ASN A 53 6.24 1.16 -8.66
CA ASN A 53 7.05 1.21 -9.88
C ASN A 53 7.22 -0.17 -10.53
N ARG A 54 7.23 -1.25 -9.73
CA ARG A 54 7.19 -2.64 -10.25
C ARG A 54 5.90 -2.96 -11.02
N PHE A 55 4.81 -2.25 -10.72
CA PHE A 55 3.46 -2.48 -11.28
C PHE A 55 2.87 -1.20 -11.89
N PRO A 56 3.41 -0.72 -13.04
CA PRO A 56 2.97 0.54 -13.66
C PRO A 56 1.51 0.47 -14.11
N LEU A 57 0.76 1.55 -13.85
CA LEU A 57 -0.68 1.67 -14.11
C LEU A 57 -1.04 1.80 -15.59
N TYR A 58 -0.18 2.44 -16.39
CA TYR A 58 -0.40 2.67 -17.81
C TYR A 58 0.81 2.19 -18.60
N LYS A 59 0.88 0.89 -18.88
CA LYS A 59 1.98 0.29 -19.66
C LYS A 59 2.01 0.76 -21.13
N ASN A 60 0.88 1.27 -21.64
CA ASN A 60 0.64 1.53 -23.06
C ASN A 60 0.23 2.97 -23.36
N LYS A 61 0.73 3.95 -22.60
CA LYS A 61 0.56 5.37 -22.91
C LYS A 61 1.90 6.06 -23.00
#